data_AF-A0A3Q3EGD5-F1
#
_entry.id   AF-A0A3Q3EGD5-F1
#
_cell.length_a   1.000
_cell.length_b   1.000
_cell.length_c   1.000
_cell.angle_alpha   90.00
_cell.angle_beta   90.00
_cell.angle_gamma   90.00
#
_symmetry.space_group_name_H-M   'P 1'
#
loop_
_entity.id
_entity.type
_entity.pdbx_description
1 polymer ?
#
loop_
_entity_poly.entity_id
_entity_poly.type
_entity_poly.pdbx_seq_one_letter_code
_entity_poly.pdbx_strand_id
1 'polypeptide(L)'
;MAELLRIESEVEQFKTELLYRHRQAEENRLRENQAAIQIQSWVRACKVRAYLSHLHKKAIIIQKIWRGFTARAHFRQMVKEAYFIMKMNFYEEMAVRIQRRWRGFFARKFIHNFYARKRYLEGVAANNELVRREMDEIEELQKRERDCLKMVREQTAKVYQAYRSHHLLSTKQGLLREPGEVWEQRVNCPDLTLRLQTSYIKLHRTLRSGSMLYHQDLSQPMPRNTFRR
;
A
#
# COMPACT_ATOMS: atom_id res chain seq x y z
N MET A 1 27.57 -65.04 121.15
CA MET A 1 26.72 -63.89 121.56
C MET A 1 27.16 -62.58 120.94
N ALA A 2 28.42 -62.14 121.08
CA ALA A 2 28.88 -60.86 120.52
C ALA A 2 28.82 -60.76 118.98
N GLU A 3 29.19 -61.81 118.25
CA GLU A 3 29.10 -61.82 116.77
C GLU A 3 27.66 -61.83 116.25
N LEU A 4 26.76 -62.55 116.92
CA LEU A 4 25.34 -62.62 116.56
C LEU A 4 24.67 -61.25 116.71
N LEU A 5 24.97 -60.54 117.81
CA LEU A 5 24.51 -59.16 118.03
C LEU A 5 25.12 -58.18 117.02
N ARG A 6 26.36 -58.40 116.58
CA ARG A 6 27.01 -57.57 115.55
C ARG A 6 26.32 -57.76 114.19
N ILE A 7 26.01 -59.00 113.82
CA ILE A 7 25.31 -59.32 112.57
C ILE A 7 23.87 -58.76 112.60
N GLU A 8 23.15 -58.87 113.72
CA GLU A 8 21.83 -58.25 113.86
C GLU A 8 21.89 -56.71 113.73
N SER A 9 22.88 -56.08 114.35
CA SER A 9 23.17 -54.65 114.19
C SER A 9 23.43 -54.27 112.73
N GLU A 10 24.29 -55.01 112.04
CA GLU A 10 24.62 -54.77 110.62
C GLU A 10 23.40 -54.96 109.70
N VAL A 11 22.56 -55.96 109.98
CA VAL A 11 21.32 -56.21 109.23
C VAL A 11 20.31 -55.08 109.44
N GLU A 12 20.15 -54.57 110.66
CA GLU A 12 19.24 -53.45 110.93
C GLU A 12 19.75 -52.13 110.35
N GLN A 13 21.06 -51.88 110.37
CA GLN A 13 21.66 -50.75 109.66
C GLN A 13 21.42 -50.85 108.15
N PHE A 14 21.60 -52.03 107.57
CA PHE A 14 21.34 -52.27 106.16
C PHE A 14 19.87 -52.01 105.77
N LYS A 15 18.90 -52.51 106.56
CA LYS A 15 17.47 -52.25 106.33
C LYS A 15 17.16 -50.76 106.41
N THR A 16 17.73 -50.06 107.38
CA THR A 16 17.52 -48.62 107.58
C THR A 16 18.05 -47.82 106.38
N GLU A 17 19.25 -48.14 105.90
CA GLU A 17 19.85 -47.52 104.72
C GLU A 17 19.03 -47.79 103.46
N LEU A 18 18.53 -49.02 103.28
CA LEU A 18 17.72 -49.40 102.11
C LEU A 18 16.40 -48.63 102.08
N LEU A 19 15.71 -48.54 103.23
CA LEU A 19 14.47 -47.75 103.36
C LEU A 19 14.72 -46.25 103.11
N TYR A 20 15.84 -45.71 103.59
CA TYR A 20 16.23 -44.33 103.36
C TYR A 20 16.44 -44.04 101.87
N ARG A 21 17.21 -44.89 101.17
CA ARG A 21 17.42 -44.77 99.72
C ARG A 21 16.13 -44.91 98.93
N HIS A 22 15.25 -45.83 99.33
CA HIS A 22 13.97 -46.02 98.65
C HIS A 22 13.05 -44.79 98.80
N ARG A 23 13.08 -44.13 99.96
CA ARG A 23 12.34 -42.88 100.19
C ARG A 23 12.90 -41.74 99.34
N GLN A 24 14.23 -41.57 99.30
CA GLN A 24 14.85 -40.57 98.43
C GLN A 24 14.56 -40.79 96.94
N ALA A 25 14.57 -42.05 96.49
CA ALA A 25 14.24 -42.38 95.11
C ALA A 25 12.78 -42.02 94.77
N GLU A 26 11.83 -42.35 95.66
CA GLU A 26 10.41 -41.99 95.46
C GLU A 26 10.16 -40.48 95.49
N GLU A 27 10.83 -39.75 96.38
CA GLU A 27 10.76 -38.28 96.44
C GLU A 27 11.28 -37.61 95.15
N ASN A 28 12.33 -38.18 94.54
CA ASN A 28 12.94 -37.63 93.32
C ASN A 28 12.33 -38.15 92.01
N ARG A 29 11.61 -39.28 92.04
CA ARG A 29 11.07 -39.98 90.84
C ARG A 29 10.35 -39.05 89.87
N LEU A 30 9.50 -38.16 90.37
CA LEU A 30 8.74 -37.23 89.51
C LEU A 30 9.65 -36.19 88.84
N ARG A 31 10.62 -35.64 89.57
CA ARG A 31 11.58 -34.66 89.04
C ARG A 31 12.47 -35.28 87.98
N GLU A 32 13.00 -36.47 88.25
CA GLU A 32 13.84 -37.22 87.32
C GLU A 32 13.06 -37.61 86.05
N ASN A 33 11.83 -38.11 86.19
CA ASN A 33 10.96 -38.38 85.04
C ASN A 33 10.66 -37.12 84.23
N GLN A 34 10.35 -36.00 84.87
CA GLN A 34 10.09 -34.73 84.17
C GLN A 34 11.33 -34.29 83.36
N ALA A 35 12.51 -34.34 83.98
CA ALA A 35 13.77 -34.01 83.32
C ALA A 35 14.05 -34.97 82.14
N ALA A 36 13.84 -36.27 82.32
CA ALA A 36 13.98 -37.27 81.26
C ALA A 36 13.02 -36.98 80.10
N ILE A 37 11.75 -36.66 80.36
CA ILE A 37 10.77 -36.30 79.32
C ILE A 37 11.20 -35.05 78.56
N GLN A 38 11.72 -34.03 79.24
CA GLN A 38 12.22 -32.81 78.59
C GLN A 38 13.41 -33.11 77.68
N ILE A 39 14.39 -33.87 78.17
CA ILE A 39 15.56 -34.27 77.37
C ILE A 39 15.12 -35.08 76.16
N GLN A 40 14.27 -36.10 76.36
CA GLN A 40 13.82 -36.96 75.28
C GLN A 40 12.98 -36.20 74.25
N SER A 41 12.05 -35.35 74.67
CA SER A 41 11.23 -34.53 73.75
C SER A 41 12.11 -33.58 72.94
N TRP A 42 13.11 -32.95 73.56
CA TRP A 42 14.06 -32.09 72.88
C TRP A 42 14.88 -32.85 71.83
N VAL A 43 15.42 -34.03 72.18
CA VAL A 43 16.17 -34.87 71.22
C VAL A 43 15.29 -35.30 70.05
N ARG A 44 14.04 -35.70 70.29
CA ARG A 44 13.08 -36.03 69.23
C ARG A 44 12.83 -34.83 68.31
N ALA A 45 12.61 -33.64 68.87
CA ALA A 45 12.43 -32.41 68.10
C ALA A 45 13.68 -32.04 67.28
N CYS A 46 14.88 -32.19 67.84
CA CYS A 46 16.14 -31.96 67.13
C CYS A 46 16.29 -32.89 65.90
N LYS A 47 15.96 -34.18 66.05
CA LYS A 47 15.95 -35.14 64.93
C LYS A 47 14.99 -34.71 63.82
N VAL A 48 13.74 -34.37 64.18
CA VAL A 48 12.72 -33.94 63.20
C VAL A 48 13.15 -32.66 62.48
N ARG A 49 13.65 -31.65 63.22
CA ARG A 49 14.10 -30.39 62.62
C ARG A 49 15.27 -30.59 61.66
N ALA A 50 16.24 -31.44 62.01
CA ALA A 50 17.34 -31.80 61.11
C ALA A 50 16.82 -32.47 59.82
N TYR A 51 15.89 -33.41 59.95
CA TYR A 51 15.29 -34.08 58.79
C TYR A 51 14.51 -33.12 57.88
N LEU A 52 13.67 -32.25 58.46
CA LEU A 52 12.94 -31.22 57.71
C LEU A 52 13.89 -30.25 57.00
N SER A 53 14.97 -29.82 57.67
CA SER A 53 16.00 -28.97 57.05
C SER A 53 16.66 -29.68 55.85
N HIS A 54 16.95 -30.98 55.96
CA HIS A 54 17.46 -31.77 54.85
C HIS A 54 16.47 -31.81 53.68
N LEU A 55 15.20 -32.10 53.93
CA LEU A 55 14.16 -32.14 52.91
C LEU A 55 13.99 -30.79 52.21
N HIS A 56 13.96 -29.69 52.97
CA HIS A 56 13.91 -28.34 52.39
C HIS A 56 15.11 -28.04 51.49
N LYS A 57 16.32 -28.42 51.89
CA LYS A 57 17.51 -28.26 51.04
C LYS A 57 17.36 -29.03 49.72
N LYS A 58 16.85 -30.26 49.76
CA LYS A 58 16.59 -31.07 48.56
C LYS A 58 15.52 -30.42 47.66
N ALA A 59 14.42 -29.96 48.26
CA ALA A 59 13.35 -29.26 47.54
C ALA A 59 13.88 -27.99 46.84
N ILE A 60 14.68 -27.17 47.53
CA ILE A 60 15.29 -25.95 46.97
C ILE A 60 16.17 -26.30 45.77
N ILE A 61 16.97 -27.38 45.83
CA ILE A 61 17.81 -27.82 44.70
C ILE A 61 16.95 -28.15 43.49
N ILE A 62 15.90 -28.96 43.67
CA ILE A 62 14.97 -29.34 42.59
C ILE A 62 14.34 -28.09 41.98
N GLN A 63 13.80 -27.19 42.81
CA GLN A 63 13.15 -25.98 42.35
C GLN A 63 14.12 -25.03 41.64
N LYS A 64 15.36 -24.89 42.13
CA LYS A 64 16.41 -24.06 41.49
C LYS A 64 16.75 -24.60 40.10
N ILE A 65 16.94 -25.91 39.98
CA ILE A 65 17.21 -26.57 38.70
C ILE A 65 16.05 -26.35 37.73
N TRP A 66 14.82 -26.55 38.20
CA TRP A 66 13.62 -26.36 37.38
C TRP A 66 13.47 -24.93 36.88
N ARG A 67 13.57 -23.92 37.76
CA ARG A 67 13.52 -22.49 37.37
C ARG A 67 14.58 -22.17 36.31
N GLY A 68 15.80 -22.69 36.48
CA GLY A 68 16.86 -22.53 35.49
C GLY A 68 16.55 -23.23 34.15
N PHE A 69 15.99 -24.43 34.18
CA PHE A 69 15.58 -25.16 32.99
C PHE A 69 14.52 -24.39 32.20
N THR A 70 13.45 -23.94 32.87
CA THR A 70 12.35 -23.19 32.26
C THR A 70 12.84 -21.89 31.63
N ALA A 71 13.65 -21.11 32.35
CA ALA A 71 14.22 -19.86 31.84
C ALA A 71 15.08 -20.10 30.59
N ARG A 72 15.93 -21.13 30.60
CA ARG A 72 16.75 -21.48 29.42
C ARG A 72 15.93 -21.99 28.25
N ALA A 73 14.86 -22.75 28.50
CA ALA A 73 13.95 -23.21 27.45
C ALA A 73 13.26 -22.01 26.76
N HIS A 74 12.75 -21.07 27.55
CA HIS A 74 12.14 -19.84 27.04
C HIS A 74 13.15 -19.00 26.24
N PHE A 75 14.35 -18.79 26.78
CA PHE A 75 15.40 -18.03 26.07
C PHE A 75 15.78 -18.66 24.73
N ARG A 76 15.94 -19.99 24.68
CA ARG A 76 16.22 -20.71 23.42
C ARG A 76 15.11 -20.50 22.39
N GLN A 77 13.85 -20.47 22.83
CA GLN A 77 12.71 -20.23 21.95
C GLN A 77 12.74 -18.80 21.39
N MET A 78 12.95 -17.79 22.25
CA MET A 78 13.09 -16.39 21.82
C MET A 78 14.21 -16.20 20.79
N VAL A 79 15.38 -16.83 21.01
CA VAL A 79 16.51 -16.75 20.08
C VAL A 79 16.16 -17.40 18.73
N LYS A 80 15.47 -18.54 18.73
CA LYS A 80 14.99 -19.17 17.49
C LYS A 80 14.04 -18.26 16.73
N GLU A 81 13.07 -17.67 17.43
CA GLU A 81 12.10 -16.74 16.84
C GLU A 81 12.77 -15.51 16.24
N ALA A 82 13.69 -14.88 16.98
CA ALA A 82 14.47 -13.74 16.51
C ALA A 82 15.28 -14.09 15.25
N TYR A 83 15.92 -15.27 15.22
CA TYR A 83 16.63 -15.76 14.05
C TYR A 83 15.69 -15.93 12.84
N PHE A 84 14.50 -16.52 13.03
CA PHE A 84 13.54 -16.70 11.95
C PHE A 84 13.04 -15.36 11.41
N ILE A 85 12.73 -14.39 12.29
CA ILE A 85 12.33 -13.04 11.89
C ILE A 85 13.43 -12.38 11.07
N MET A 86 14.68 -12.40 11.56
CA MET A 86 15.83 -11.82 10.86
C MET A 86 16.02 -12.45 9.47
N LYS A 87 15.95 -13.79 9.40
CA LYS A 87 16.08 -14.53 8.15
C LYS A 87 14.93 -14.22 7.18
N MET A 88 13.70 -14.14 7.67
CA MET A 88 12.53 -13.82 6.86
C MET A 88 12.64 -12.41 6.26
N ASN A 89 12.96 -11.42 7.10
CA ASN A 89 13.14 -10.03 6.68
C ASN A 89 14.22 -9.90 5.59
N PHE A 90 15.33 -10.63 5.73
CA PHE A 90 16.39 -10.64 4.72
C PHE A 90 15.88 -11.15 3.37
N TYR A 91 15.19 -12.29 3.35
CA TYR A 91 14.67 -12.84 2.09
C TYR A 91 13.55 -11.99 1.50
N GLU A 92 12.70 -11.39 2.32
CA GLU A 92 11.65 -10.48 1.89
C GLU A 92 12.25 -9.25 1.20
N GLU A 93 13.30 -8.65 1.80
CA GLU A 93 14.01 -7.53 1.18
C GLU A 93 14.62 -7.92 -0.18
N MET A 94 15.27 -9.08 -0.25
CA MET A 94 15.84 -9.58 -1.51
C MET A 94 14.76 -9.85 -2.56
N ALA A 95 13.63 -10.44 -2.16
CA ALA A 95 12.49 -10.68 -3.03
C ALA A 95 11.95 -9.36 -3.60
N VAL A 96 11.76 -8.34 -2.76
CA VAL A 96 11.30 -7.01 -3.20
C VAL A 96 12.26 -6.39 -4.21
N ARG A 97 13.59 -6.50 -4.01
CA ARG A 97 14.60 -6.00 -4.96
C ARG A 97 14.49 -6.69 -6.32
N ILE A 98 14.42 -8.02 -6.34
CA ILE A 98 14.28 -8.82 -7.56
C ILE A 98 12.98 -8.45 -8.28
N GLN A 99 11.86 -8.45 -7.56
CA GLN A 99 10.56 -8.14 -8.12
C GLN A 99 10.49 -6.71 -8.67
N ARG A 100 11.06 -5.72 -7.97
CA ARG A 100 11.12 -4.32 -8.44
C ARG A 100 11.90 -4.22 -9.75
N ARG A 101 13.05 -4.90 -9.85
CA ARG A 101 13.84 -4.95 -11.09
C ARG A 101 13.06 -5.59 -12.22
N TRP A 102 12.38 -6.72 -11.95
CA TRP A 102 11.57 -7.44 -12.92
C TRP A 102 10.39 -6.60 -13.43
N ARG A 103 9.60 -6.00 -12.53
CA ARG A 103 8.47 -5.13 -12.90
C ARG A 103 8.93 -3.97 -13.80
N GLY A 104 10.09 -3.37 -13.48
CA GLY A 104 10.68 -2.33 -14.32
C GLY A 104 11.10 -2.83 -15.70
N PHE A 105 11.74 -4.00 -15.78
CA PHE A 105 12.09 -4.64 -17.07
C PHE A 105 10.84 -4.92 -17.90
N PHE A 106 9.83 -5.55 -17.29
CA PHE A 106 8.58 -5.92 -17.95
C PHE A 106 7.87 -4.70 -18.53
N ALA A 107 7.73 -3.62 -17.73
CA ALA A 107 7.09 -2.40 -18.19
C ALA A 107 7.81 -1.77 -19.40
N ARG A 108 9.15 -1.72 -19.38
CA ARG A 108 9.92 -1.16 -20.50
C ARG A 108 9.91 -2.03 -21.76
N LYS A 109 9.83 -3.35 -21.60
CA LYS A 109 9.84 -4.27 -22.74
C LYS A 109 8.47 -4.44 -23.38
N PHE A 110 7.41 -4.51 -22.57
CA PHE A 110 6.09 -4.96 -23.04
C PHE A 110 4.98 -3.92 -22.92
N ILE A 111 5.10 -2.91 -22.05
CA ILE A 111 4.04 -1.90 -21.84
C ILE A 111 4.37 -0.59 -22.56
N HIS A 112 5.59 -0.07 -22.41
CA HIS A 112 5.96 1.25 -22.93
C HIS A 112 6.97 1.16 -24.08
N ASN A 113 6.49 1.31 -25.31
CA ASN A 113 7.34 1.57 -26.47
C ASN A 113 7.54 3.08 -26.66
N PHE A 114 8.63 3.60 -26.09
CA PHE A 114 8.97 5.04 -26.16
C PHE A 114 9.04 5.55 -27.61
N TYR A 115 9.70 4.80 -28.51
CA TYR A 115 9.89 5.21 -29.90
C TYR A 115 8.57 5.21 -30.68
N ALA A 116 7.69 4.23 -30.44
CA ALA A 116 6.37 4.22 -31.05
C ALA A 116 5.53 5.43 -30.59
N ARG A 117 5.55 5.75 -29.30
CA ARG A 117 4.84 6.91 -28.75
C ARG A 117 5.42 8.23 -29.27
N LYS A 118 6.76 8.35 -29.34
CA LYS A 118 7.43 9.53 -29.88
C LYS A 118 7.04 9.78 -31.34
N ARG A 119 7.14 8.74 -32.18
CA ARG A 119 6.76 8.81 -33.59
C ARG A 119 5.28 9.18 -33.78
N TYR A 120 4.40 8.64 -32.95
CA TYR A 120 2.98 9.01 -32.96
C TYR A 120 2.79 10.51 -32.66
N LEU A 121 3.43 11.02 -31.62
CA LEU A 121 3.32 12.43 -31.23
C LEU A 121 3.92 13.38 -32.29
N GLU A 122 5.04 13.00 -32.91
CA GLU A 122 5.62 13.76 -34.03
C GLU A 122 4.66 13.83 -35.22
N GLY A 123 4.02 12.71 -35.57
CA GLY A 123 2.99 12.69 -36.61
C GLY A 123 1.78 13.56 -36.29
N VAL A 124 1.32 13.55 -35.03
CA VAL A 124 0.25 14.45 -34.56
C VAL A 124 0.67 15.91 -34.66
N ALA A 125 1.91 16.25 -34.30
CA ALA A 125 2.42 17.62 -34.40
C ALA A 125 2.47 18.10 -35.86
N ALA A 126 3.00 17.28 -36.77
CA ALA A 126 3.05 17.58 -38.20
C ALA A 126 1.65 17.76 -38.80
N ASN A 127 0.69 16.90 -38.45
CA ASN A 127 -0.70 17.04 -38.89
C ASN A 127 -1.34 18.32 -38.35
N ASN A 128 -1.11 18.66 -37.08
CA ASN A 128 -1.63 19.89 -36.51
C ASN A 128 -1.07 21.13 -37.23
N GLU A 129 0.21 21.11 -37.60
CA GLU A 129 0.84 22.20 -38.37
C GLU A 129 0.28 22.29 -39.80
N LEU A 130 0.01 21.16 -40.45
CA LEU A 130 -0.67 21.14 -41.74
C LEU A 130 -2.07 21.75 -41.64
N VAL A 131 -2.87 21.29 -40.67
CA VAL A 131 -4.24 21.80 -40.46
C VAL A 131 -4.21 23.29 -40.18
N ARG A 132 -3.26 23.81 -39.40
CA ARG A 132 -3.13 25.26 -39.17
C ARG A 132 -2.89 26.02 -40.47
N ARG A 133 -1.96 25.56 -41.31
CA ARG A 133 -1.70 26.19 -42.62
C ARG A 133 -2.92 26.16 -43.52
N GLU A 134 -3.64 25.04 -43.57
CA GLU A 134 -4.90 24.95 -44.33
C GLU A 134 -5.95 25.93 -43.81
N MET A 135 -6.06 26.12 -42.49
CA MET A 135 -6.96 27.11 -41.90
C MET A 135 -6.56 28.54 -42.29
N ASP A 136 -5.27 28.87 -42.25
CA ASP A 136 -4.75 30.18 -42.66
C ASP A 136 -5.05 30.47 -44.14
N GLU A 137 -4.87 29.48 -45.01
CA GLU A 137 -5.20 29.59 -46.44
C GLU A 137 -6.70 29.80 -46.68
N ILE A 138 -7.56 29.08 -45.95
CA ILE A 138 -9.01 29.25 -46.01
C ILE A 138 -9.42 30.64 -45.54
N GLU A 139 -8.83 31.14 -44.45
CA GLU A 139 -9.11 32.47 -43.91
C GLU A 139 -8.76 33.56 -44.93
N GLU A 140 -7.59 33.46 -45.57
CA GLU A 140 -7.15 34.36 -46.64
C GLU A 140 -8.10 34.33 -47.86
N LEU A 141 -8.50 33.13 -48.29
CA LEU A 141 -9.47 32.99 -49.39
C LEU A 141 -10.83 33.63 -49.04
N GLN A 142 -11.34 33.40 -47.84
CA GLN A 142 -12.58 34.01 -47.37
C GLN A 142 -12.46 35.54 -47.27
N LYS A 143 -11.30 36.06 -46.85
CA LYS A 143 -11.06 37.51 -46.81
C LYS A 143 -11.11 38.11 -48.21
N ARG A 144 -10.44 37.49 -49.18
CA ARG A 144 -10.49 37.93 -50.59
C ARG A 144 -11.90 37.87 -51.15
N GLU A 145 -12.66 36.82 -50.86
CA GLU A 145 -14.06 36.71 -51.27
C GLU A 145 -14.91 37.84 -50.68
N ARG A 146 -14.75 38.15 -49.38
CA ARG A 146 -15.42 39.29 -48.72
C ARG A 146 -15.06 40.62 -49.38
N ASP A 147 -13.78 40.84 -49.70
CA ASP A 147 -13.31 42.07 -50.35
C ASP A 147 -13.87 42.21 -51.78
N CYS A 148 -13.85 41.12 -52.57
CA CYS A 148 -14.48 41.08 -53.89
C CYS A 148 -15.98 41.37 -53.81
N LEU A 149 -16.70 40.72 -52.90
CA LEU A 149 -18.13 40.97 -52.67
C LEU A 149 -18.41 42.42 -52.29
N LYS A 150 -17.54 43.03 -51.47
CA LYS A 150 -17.64 44.46 -51.11
C LYS A 150 -17.45 45.36 -52.34
N MET A 151 -16.44 45.10 -53.16
CA MET A 151 -16.22 45.85 -54.41
C MET A 151 -17.40 45.73 -55.37
N VAL A 152 -17.97 44.53 -55.54
CA VAL A 152 -19.16 44.31 -56.38
C VAL A 152 -20.34 45.12 -55.83
N ARG A 153 -20.60 45.07 -54.52
CA ARG A 153 -21.65 45.88 -53.88
C ARG A 153 -21.45 47.38 -54.12
N GLU A 154 -20.23 47.88 -53.94
CA GLU A 154 -19.90 49.29 -54.21
C GLU A 154 -20.13 49.66 -55.69
N GLN A 155 -19.72 48.81 -56.63
CA GLN A 155 -19.96 49.02 -58.06
C GLN A 155 -21.46 49.00 -58.39
N THR A 156 -22.22 48.02 -57.89
CA THR A 156 -23.67 47.96 -58.10
C THR A 156 -24.39 49.16 -57.50
N ALA A 157 -23.96 49.66 -56.35
CA ALA A 157 -24.50 50.88 -55.75
C ALA A 157 -24.22 52.12 -56.63
N LYS A 158 -23.02 52.24 -57.22
CA LYS A 158 -22.69 53.30 -58.18
C LYS A 158 -23.55 53.23 -59.45
N VAL A 159 -23.73 52.03 -60.01
CA VAL A 159 -24.60 51.81 -61.18
C VAL A 159 -26.04 52.17 -60.84
N TYR A 160 -26.55 51.72 -59.69
CA TYR A 160 -27.89 52.06 -59.22
C TYR A 160 -28.06 53.57 -58.98
N GLN A 161 -27.05 54.25 -58.44
CA GLN A 161 -27.06 55.70 -58.25
C GLN A 161 -27.05 56.45 -59.59
N ALA A 162 -26.24 56.01 -60.55
CA ALA A 162 -26.20 56.57 -61.91
C ALA A 162 -27.53 56.35 -62.65
N TYR A 163 -28.12 55.16 -62.54
CA TYR A 163 -29.46 54.87 -63.03
C TYR A 163 -30.50 55.75 -62.33
N ARG A 164 -30.43 55.93 -61.00
CA ARG A 164 -31.34 56.83 -60.30
C ARG A 164 -31.18 58.27 -60.75
N SER A 165 -29.98 58.75 -61.07
CA SER A 165 -29.73 60.15 -61.48
C SER A 165 -29.73 60.37 -63.01
N HIS A 166 -30.03 59.36 -63.84
CA HIS A 166 -29.92 59.46 -65.31
C HIS A 166 -30.84 60.56 -65.91
N HIS A 167 -31.97 60.83 -65.27
CA HIS A 167 -32.89 61.90 -65.66
C HIS A 167 -32.31 63.32 -65.46
N LEU A 168 -31.22 63.47 -64.69
CA LEU A 168 -30.51 64.74 -64.54
C LEU A 168 -29.53 65.02 -65.70
N LEU A 169 -29.32 64.06 -66.62
CA LEU A 169 -28.33 64.15 -67.70
C LEU A 169 -28.91 64.05 -69.13
N SER A 170 -30.23 64.09 -69.33
CA SER A 170 -30.77 64.23 -70.69
C SER A 170 -32.17 64.85 -70.73
N THR A 171 -32.28 66.05 -71.30
CA THR A 171 -33.03 66.29 -72.55
C THR A 171 -32.64 67.64 -73.19
N LYS A 172 -31.90 67.60 -74.31
CA LYS A 172 -32.28 68.30 -75.56
C LYS A 172 -32.16 67.28 -76.70
N GLN A 173 -33.15 67.32 -77.59
CA GLN A 173 -33.58 66.28 -78.53
C GLN A 173 -32.59 65.95 -79.66
N GLY A 174 -32.62 64.70 -80.14
CA GLY A 174 -32.05 64.29 -81.42
C GLY A 174 -32.14 62.78 -81.67
N LEU A 175 -32.65 62.40 -82.84
CA LEU A 175 -33.00 61.06 -83.34
C LEU A 175 -31.87 59.99 -83.34
N LEU A 176 -32.33 58.72 -83.26
CA LEU A 176 -31.79 57.49 -83.90
C LEU A 176 -30.60 56.73 -83.26
N ARG A 177 -30.89 55.64 -82.54
CA ARG A 177 -30.55 54.24 -82.92
C ARG A 177 -31.08 53.25 -81.86
N GLU A 178 -31.78 52.23 -82.30
CA GLU A 178 -31.83 50.93 -81.61
C GLU A 178 -30.49 50.23 -81.81
N PRO A 179 -29.88 49.70 -80.73
CA PRO A 179 -29.21 48.41 -80.84
C PRO A 179 -29.71 47.45 -79.76
N GLY A 180 -30.49 46.45 -80.21
CA GLY A 180 -30.41 45.13 -79.63
C GLY A 180 -28.98 44.59 -79.70
N GLU A 181 -28.69 43.70 -78.75
CA GLU A 181 -27.42 42.99 -78.56
C GLU A 181 -26.23 43.87 -78.14
N VAL A 182 -25.93 43.83 -76.83
CA VAL A 182 -24.60 43.82 -76.18
C VAL A 182 -24.81 44.23 -74.71
N TRP A 183 -25.41 43.35 -73.89
CA TRP A 183 -25.33 43.45 -72.42
C TRP A 183 -25.28 42.10 -71.70
N GLU A 184 -24.95 41.01 -72.38
CA GLU A 184 -24.40 39.81 -71.72
C GLU A 184 -22.90 39.74 -71.97
N GLN A 185 -22.13 40.56 -71.26
CA GLN A 185 -20.70 40.33 -71.06
C GLN A 185 -20.15 41.22 -69.95
N ARG A 186 -20.44 40.83 -68.70
CA ARG A 186 -19.49 40.80 -67.57
C ARG A 186 -20.19 40.33 -66.30
N VAL A 187 -20.68 39.10 -66.32
CA VAL A 187 -20.72 38.26 -65.12
C VAL A 187 -20.16 36.90 -65.48
N ASN A 188 -18.95 36.87 -66.04
CA ASN A 188 -18.18 35.65 -66.02
C ASN A 188 -17.60 35.53 -64.61
N CYS A 189 -18.40 35.01 -63.67
CA CYS A 189 -17.86 34.32 -62.52
C CYS A 189 -17.62 32.88 -62.99
N PRO A 190 -16.37 32.46 -63.21
CA PRO A 190 -16.08 31.06 -63.41
C PRO A 190 -16.35 30.38 -62.07
N ASP A 191 -17.56 29.81 -61.96
CA ASP A 191 -17.78 28.53 -61.32
C ASP A 191 -17.21 28.38 -59.89
N LEU A 192 -17.72 29.18 -58.96
CA LEU A 192 -17.57 28.89 -57.52
C LEU A 192 -18.37 27.63 -57.10
N THR A 193 -19.33 27.20 -57.92
CA THR A 193 -20.23 26.08 -57.64
C THR A 193 -19.56 24.72 -57.76
N LEU A 194 -18.72 24.45 -58.79
CA LEU A 194 -18.03 23.16 -58.89
C LEU A 194 -16.86 22.99 -57.90
N ARG A 195 -16.22 24.07 -57.45
CA ARG A 195 -15.12 23.99 -56.45
C ARG A 195 -15.62 23.76 -55.03
N LEU A 196 -16.78 24.31 -54.65
CA LEU A 196 -17.39 24.03 -53.35
C LEU A 196 -17.94 22.59 -53.28
N GLN A 197 -18.47 22.05 -54.39
CA GLN A 197 -18.92 20.65 -54.43
C GLN A 197 -17.76 19.65 -54.35
N THR A 198 -16.61 19.94 -54.97
CA THR A 198 -15.44 19.05 -54.89
C THR A 198 -14.74 19.10 -53.53
N SER A 199 -14.76 20.24 -52.81
CA SER A 199 -14.19 20.31 -51.46
C SER A 199 -15.06 19.57 -50.42
N TYR A 200 -16.38 19.68 -50.51
CA TYR A 200 -17.31 19.00 -49.60
C TYR A 200 -17.29 17.47 -49.74
N ILE A 201 -17.19 16.95 -50.98
CA ILE A 201 -17.07 15.49 -51.25
C ILE A 201 -15.72 14.93 -50.76
N LYS A 202 -14.64 15.73 -50.79
CA LYS A 202 -13.30 15.32 -50.34
C LYS A 202 -13.22 15.26 -48.80
N LEU A 203 -13.85 16.21 -48.10
CA LEU A 203 -14.00 16.22 -46.63
C LEU A 203 -14.90 15.08 -46.12
N HIS A 204 -15.99 14.75 -46.81
CA HIS A 204 -16.86 13.64 -46.41
C HIS A 204 -16.21 12.26 -46.59
N ARG A 205 -15.32 12.10 -47.59
CA ARG A 205 -14.56 10.86 -47.79
C ARG A 205 -13.49 10.65 -46.73
N THR A 206 -12.79 11.70 -46.30
CA THR A 206 -11.78 11.60 -45.22
C THR A 206 -12.40 11.34 -43.84
N LEU A 207 -13.61 11.85 -43.57
CA LEU A 207 -14.33 11.55 -42.33
C LEU A 207 -14.87 10.10 -42.26
N ARG A 208 -15.26 9.49 -43.39
CA ARG A 208 -15.70 8.07 -43.43
C ARG A 208 -14.55 7.06 -43.36
N SER A 209 -13.39 7.35 -43.94
CA SER A 209 -12.20 6.50 -43.79
C SER A 209 -11.56 6.63 -42.40
N GLY A 210 -11.76 7.77 -41.71
CA GLY A 210 -11.40 7.93 -40.30
C GLY A 210 -12.29 7.13 -39.33
N SER A 211 -13.59 6.95 -39.62
CA SER A 211 -14.51 6.24 -38.72
C SER A 211 -14.49 4.71 -38.85
N MET A 212 -14.03 4.16 -39.98
CA MET A 212 -13.86 2.70 -40.14
C MET A 212 -12.64 2.12 -39.39
N LEU A 213 -11.66 2.95 -39.02
CA LEU A 213 -10.45 2.51 -38.30
C LEU A 213 -10.60 2.51 -36.77
N TYR A 214 -11.74 2.98 -36.23
CA TYR A 214 -11.96 3.08 -34.78
C TYR A 214 -12.89 1.99 -34.19
N HIS A 215 -13.45 1.10 -35.01
CA HIS A 215 -14.43 0.11 -34.54
C HIS A 215 -13.92 -1.34 -34.41
N GLN A 216 -12.66 -1.64 -34.76
CA GLN A 216 -12.14 -3.02 -34.68
C GLN A 216 -11.22 -3.34 -33.50
N ASP A 217 -10.80 -2.36 -32.69
CA ASP A 217 -9.81 -2.59 -31.62
C ASP A 217 -10.35 -2.54 -30.18
N LEU A 218 -11.66 -2.38 -29.97
CA LEU A 218 -12.28 -2.29 -28.63
C LEU A 218 -12.94 -3.59 -28.13
N SER A 219 -12.67 -4.73 -28.76
CA SER A 219 -13.27 -6.03 -28.41
C SER A 219 -12.28 -7.03 -27.82
N GLN A 220 -11.42 -6.61 -26.87
CA GLN A 220 -10.72 -7.58 -26.01
C GLN A 220 -11.00 -7.26 -24.53
N PRO A 221 -11.62 -8.18 -23.77
CA PRO A 221 -11.83 -7.99 -22.34
C PRO A 221 -10.49 -8.07 -21.61
N MET A 222 -10.16 -7.00 -20.88
CA MET A 222 -9.01 -6.94 -19.98
C MET A 222 -9.10 -8.06 -18.92
N PRO A 223 -8.04 -8.84 -18.67
CA PRO A 223 -8.04 -9.80 -17.58
C PRO A 223 -8.14 -9.05 -16.24
N ARG A 224 -9.14 -9.44 -15.43
CA ARG A 224 -9.34 -8.93 -14.07
C ARG A 224 -8.08 -9.19 -13.25
N ASN A 225 -7.46 -8.10 -12.78
CA ASN A 225 -6.42 -8.16 -11.76
C ASN A 225 -7.02 -8.63 -10.43
N THR A 226 -7.01 -9.94 -10.20
CA THR A 226 -7.07 -10.53 -8.87
C THR A 226 -5.65 -10.82 -8.41
N PHE A 227 -4.97 -9.80 -7.87
CA PHE A 227 -3.92 -10.05 -6.89
C PHE A 227 -4.13 -9.10 -5.72
N ARG A 228 -4.84 -9.64 -4.74
CA ARG A 228 -5.19 -9.08 -3.45
C ARG A 228 -4.04 -9.43 -2.49
N ARG A 229 -3.51 -8.41 -1.82
CA ARG A 229 -2.51 -8.41 -0.73
C ARG A 229 -1.08 -8.79 -1.11
#